data_AF-A0A3M7T8E9-F1
#
_entry.id   AF-A0A3M7T8E9-F1
#
_cell.length_a   1.000
_cell.length_b   1.000
_cell.length_c   1.000
_cell.angle_alpha   90.00
_cell.angle_beta   90.00
_cell.angle_gamma   90.00
#
_symmetry.space_group_name_H-M   'P 1'
#
loop_
_entity.id
_entity.type
_entity.pdbx_description
1 polymer ?
#
loop_
_entity_poly.entity_id
_entity_poly.type
_entity_poly.pdbx_seq_one_letter_code
_entity_poly.pdbx_strand_id
1 'polypeptide(L)' 'SLSNQVTEQELDEGRVYPNLNRIQRVSFKIAVDIGKYAFEHDLSNLYPKPDSIENFVKQFIYDPTYTSSLKTTCE' A
#
# COMPACT_ATOMS: atom_id res chain seq x y z
N SER A 1 -2.26 -8.50 -6.66
CA SER A 1 -1.87 -9.81 -6.10
C SER A 1 -0.36 -9.96 -6.05
N LEU A 2 0.17 -10.62 -5.01
CA LEU A 2 1.61 -10.75 -4.70
C LEU A 2 2.45 -11.34 -5.84
N SER A 3 1.95 -12.40 -6.48
CA SER A 3 2.62 -13.06 -7.62
C SER A 3 2.94 -12.09 -8.75
N ASN A 4 2.05 -11.13 -9.01
CA ASN A 4 2.21 -10.14 -10.08
C ASN A 4 3.28 -9.08 -9.76
N GLN A 5 3.92 -9.13 -8.59
CA GLN A 5 5.02 -8.22 -8.22
C GLN A 5 6.41 -8.82 -8.50
N VAL A 6 6.48 -10.11 -8.84
CA VAL A 6 7.72 -10.78 -9.25
C VAL A 6 8.03 -10.38 -10.69
N THR A 7 9.26 -9.96 -10.94
CA THR A 7 9.74 -9.64 -12.30
C THR A 7 10.20 -10.90 -13.03
N GLU A 8 10.15 -10.88 -14.36
CA GLU A 8 10.65 -12.01 -15.18
C GLU A 8 12.13 -12.31 -14.88
N GLN A 9 12.94 -11.27 -14.70
CA GLN A 9 14.34 -11.44 -14.31
C GLN A 9 14.49 -12.17 -12.96
N GLU A 10 13.71 -11.80 -11.94
CA GLU A 10 13.74 -12.50 -10.64
C GLU A 10 13.33 -13.96 -10.78
N LEU A 11 12.36 -14.26 -11.67
CA LEU A 11 11.93 -15.62 -11.97
C LEU A 11 13.01 -16.42 -12.69
N ASP A 12 13.71 -15.81 -13.66
CA ASP A 12 14.83 -16.40 -14.40
C ASP A 12 16.02 -16.70 -13.48
N GLU A 13 16.24 -15.87 -12.45
CA GLU A 13 17.19 -16.11 -11.37
C GLU A 13 16.76 -17.24 -10.40
N GLY A 14 15.57 -17.82 -10.60
CA GLY A 14 14.99 -18.86 -9.75
C GLY A 14 14.34 -18.34 -8.47
N ARG A 15 14.05 -17.04 -8.37
CA ARG A 15 13.37 -16.44 -7.20
C ARG A 15 11.86 -16.53 -7.38
N VAL A 16 11.21 -17.12 -6.37
CA VAL A 16 9.73 -17.26 -6.34
C VAL A 16 9.05 -16.01 -5.76
N TYR A 17 9.80 -15.15 -5.07
CA TYR A 17 9.28 -13.96 -4.39
C TYR A 17 10.00 -12.69 -4.86
N PRO A 18 9.32 -11.52 -4.81
CA PRO A 18 9.94 -10.25 -5.13
C PRO A 18 11.09 -9.94 -4.16
N ASN A 19 12.05 -9.14 -4.60
CA ASN A 19 13.16 -8.69 -3.76
C ASN A 19 12.67 -7.96 -2.48
N LEU A 20 13.28 -8.31 -1.33
CA LEU A 20 12.96 -7.76 -0.02
C LEU A 20 13.11 -6.23 0.06
N ASN A 21 14.00 -5.64 -0.74
CA ASN A 21 14.16 -4.19 -0.79
C ASN A 21 12.88 -3.45 -1.23
N ARG A 22 11.95 -4.15 -1.88
CA ARG A 22 10.68 -3.60 -2.38
C ARG A 22 9.48 -3.99 -1.52
N ILE A 23 9.70 -4.61 -0.36
CA ILE A 23 8.62 -5.19 0.46
C ILE A 23 7.53 -4.18 0.81
N GLN A 24 7.89 -2.93 1.18
CA GLN A 24 6.91 -1.89 1.50
C GLN A 24 6.01 -1.55 0.30
N ARG A 25 6.60 -1.45 -0.89
CA ARG A 25 5.87 -1.18 -2.14
C ARG A 25 4.98 -2.35 -2.54
N VAL A 26 5.45 -3.58 -2.35
CA VAL A 26 4.67 -4.80 -2.61
C VAL A 26 3.48 -4.88 -1.65
N SER A 27 3.69 -4.68 -0.35
CA SER A 27 2.63 -4.65 0.66
C SER A 27 1.59 -3.57 0.36
N PHE A 28 2.03 -2.37 -0.02
CA PHE A 28 1.12 -1.30 -0.44
C PHE A 28 0.23 -1.72 -1.62
N LYS A 29 0.83 -2.30 -2.66
CA LYS A 29 0.08 -2.75 -3.84
C LYS A 29 -0.94 -3.84 -3.50
N ILE A 30 -0.59 -4.77 -2.61
CA ILE A 30 -1.50 -5.80 -2.12
C ILE A 30 -2.67 -5.17 -1.35
N ALA A 31 -2.40 -4.21 -0.46
CA ALA A 31 -3.44 -3.52 0.30
C ALA A 31 -4.41 -2.75 -0.61
N VAL A 32 -3.91 -2.10 -1.66
CA VAL A 32 -4.73 -1.43 -2.68
C VAL A 32 -5.63 -2.43 -3.42
N ASP A 33 -5.07 -3.55 -3.87
CA ASP A 33 -5.82 -4.57 -4.60
C ASP A 33 -6.92 -5.18 -3.72
N ILE A 34 -6.63 -5.47 -2.46
CA ILE A 34 -7.61 -5.96 -1.47
C ILE A 34 -8.68 -4.90 -1.21
N GLY A 35 -8.29 -3.62 -1.07
CA GLY A 35 -9.24 -2.53 -0.89
C GLY A 35 -10.20 -2.40 -2.06
N LYS A 36 -9.69 -2.42 -3.31
CA LYS A 36 -10.52 -2.40 -4.53
C LYS A 36 -11.49 -3.59 -4.54
N TYR A 37 -10.98 -4.80 -4.29
CA TYR A 37 -11.80 -6.01 -4.22
C TYR A 37 -12.90 -5.92 -3.15
N ALA A 38 -12.58 -5.41 -1.95
CA ALA A 38 -13.53 -5.28 -0.86
C ALA A 38 -14.66 -4.28 -1.16
N PHE A 39 -14.36 -3.18 -1.86
CA PHE A 39 -15.38 -2.23 -2.31
C PHE A 39 -16.20 -2.73 -3.50
N GLU A 40 -15.66 -3.61 -4.34
CA GLU A 40 -16.39 -4.20 -5.47
C GLU A 40 -17.35 -5.31 -5.02
N HIS A 41 -17.05 -5.99 -3.91
CA HIS A 41 -17.83 -7.11 -3.38
C HIS A 41 -18.68 -6.73 -2.15
N ASP A 42 -18.84 -5.43 -1.88
CA ASP A 42 -19.59 -4.90 -0.71
C ASP A 42 -19.14 -5.50 0.64
N LEU A 43 -17.84 -5.83 0.77
CA LEU A 43 -17.23 -6.35 2.00
C LEU A 43 -16.65 -5.22 2.88
N SER A 44 -16.64 -3.99 2.38
CA SER A 44 -16.10 -2.83 3.08
C SER A 44 -17.12 -2.20 4.02
N ASN A 45 -16.72 -1.94 5.27
CA ASN A 45 -17.51 -1.18 6.24
C ASN A 45 -17.33 0.34 6.12
N LEU A 46 -16.48 0.80 5.19
CA LEU A 46 -16.19 2.22 5.02
C LEU A 46 -17.17 2.86 4.03
N TYR A 47 -17.86 3.92 4.46
CA TYR A 47 -18.75 4.71 3.61
C TYR A 47 -18.55 6.21 3.86
N PRO A 48 -18.51 7.06 2.81
CA PRO A 48 -18.62 6.74 1.38
C PRO A 48 -17.35 6.10 0.79
N LYS A 49 -17.47 5.48 -0.40
CA LYS A 49 -16.32 4.93 -1.14
C LYS A 49 -15.35 6.09 -1.50
N PRO A 50 -14.04 5.97 -1.17
CA PRO A 50 -13.06 6.98 -1.54
C PRO A 50 -12.90 7.08 -3.06
N ASP A 51 -12.66 8.29 -3.58
CA ASP A 51 -12.42 8.51 -5.01
C ASP A 51 -11.20 7.75 -5.54
N SER A 52 -10.16 7.64 -4.70
CA SER A 52 -8.96 6.85 -5.00
C SER A 52 -8.55 6.02 -3.80
N ILE A 53 -8.79 4.70 -3.91
CA ILE A 53 -8.34 3.71 -2.92
C ILE A 53 -6.82 3.77 -2.73
N GLU A 54 -6.06 4.09 -3.77
CA GLU A 54 -4.61 4.21 -3.68
C GLU A 54 -4.17 5.37 -2.78
N ASN A 55 -4.79 6.54 -2.94
CA ASN A 55 -4.48 7.69 -2.09
C ASN A 55 -5.00 7.49 -0.68
N PHE A 56 -6.15 6.85 -0.53
CA PHE A 56 -6.69 6.48 0.77
C PHE A 56 -5.71 5.57 1.52
N VAL A 57 -5.29 4.45 0.92
CA VAL A 57 -4.34 3.51 1.56
C VAL A 57 -3.01 4.20 1.89
N LYS A 58 -2.51 5.12 1.04
CA LYS A 58 -1.28 5.89 1.33
C LYS A 58 -1.34 6.67 2.63
N GLN A 59 -2.50 7.21 2.99
CA GLN A 59 -2.68 7.98 4.23
C GLN A 59 -2.56 7.11 5.50
N PHE A 60 -2.74 5.79 5.38
CA PHE A 60 -2.58 4.85 6.50
C PHE A 60 -1.20 4.21 6.56
N ILE A 61 -0.31 4.48 5.60
CA ILE A 61 1.06 3.99 5.65
C ILE A 61 1.79 4.73 6.76
N TYR A 62 2.46 3.98 7.64
CA TYR A 62 3.30 4.57 8.66
C TYR A 62 4.52 5.26 8.04
N ASP A 63 4.70 6.54 8.38
CA ASP A 63 5.88 7.31 8.03
C ASP A 63 6.89 7.24 9.22
N PRO A 64 8.08 6.66 9.03
CA PRO A 64 9.09 6.59 10.08
C PRO A 64 9.84 7.91 10.30
N THR A 65 9.55 8.96 9.54
CA THR A 65 10.19 10.27 9.72
C THR A 65 9.72 10.95 11.01
N TYR A 66 10.66 11.56 11.72
CA TYR A 66 10.34 12.29 12.95
C TYR A 66 9.49 13.53 12.64
N THR A 67 8.32 13.61 13.23
CA THR A 67 7.50 14.82 13.23
C THR A 67 8.02 15.81 14.27
N SER A 68 7.98 17.11 13.96
CA SER A 68 8.35 18.15 14.91
C SER A 68 7.50 18.04 16.19
N SER A 69 8.17 17.99 17.34
CA SER A 69 7.52 18.01 18.66
C SER A 69 7.17 19.43 19.13
N LEU A 70 7.64 20.45 18.39
CA LEU A 70 7.36 21.84 18.70
C LEU A 70 5.91 22.16 18.31
N LYS A 71 5.22 22.89 19.18
CA LYS A 71 3.88 23.39 18.88
C LYS A 71 3.98 24.40 17.73
N THR A 72 3.15 24.23 16.72
CA THR A 72 2.95 25.25 15.69
C THR A 72 2.25 26.45 16.34
N THR A 73 2.95 27.56 16.50
CA THR A 73 2.34 28.85 16.87
C THR A 73 1.69 29.45 15.62
N CYS A 74 0.41 29.79 15.70
CA CYS A 74 -0.28 30.57 14.68
C CYS A 74 -0.17 32.06 15.05
N GLU A 75 0.26 32.91 14.10
CA GLU A 75 0.15 34.38 14.20
C GLU A 75 -1.25 34.87 13.81
#